data_AF-A0A534WBW6-F1
#
_entry.id   AF-A0A534WBW6-F1
#
_cell.length_a   1.000
_cell.length_b   1.000
_cell.length_c   1.000
_cell.angle_alpha   90.00
_cell.angle_beta   90.00
_cell.angle_gamma   90.00
#
_symmetry.space_group_name_H-M   'P 1'
#
loop_
_entity.id
_entity.type
_entity.pdbx_description
1 polymer ?
#
loop_
_entity_poly.entity_id
_entity_poly.type
_entity_poly.pdbx_seq_one_letter_code
_entity_poly.pdbx_strand_id
1 'polypeptide(L)'
;FFYVNYTSRTNGGIADGDTVVERYHATPTSDQADPLSAQLVFTVHQPFSNHNGGLNLFGPDGMLYVGMGDGGSGGDPMGNGQSSTSNLGKLLRVDVTTLPATPQRFAKGLRNPWRYAFDRATGDLYIADVGQNLLEEIDFVPAVSLTSGRNYGWNVMEGLHCFNPANFGTPLPTCTMTGLTLPVLDYCHSTSQNGCTAAEATHPTGCSITGGFVYRGCRTPDLRGRYFYSDFCSGFIRSLSGGDPATAQDHTAALFPGGTLNVSSFGLDARGELYVVHRGGGSDGTVYEIVPGPFSCGDVKGDGVVNIGDALLIAQFDVGARVCSAIPYPTLCDVNGDGACNIGDALRIAQCDVGLIPCAFTCGPIDCPAMPSEAVRT
;
A
#
# COMPACT_ATOMS: atom_id res chain seq x y z
N PHE A 1 4.20 9.21 22.55
CA PHE A 1 4.90 9.95 21.48
C PHE A 1 4.56 9.34 20.14
N PHE A 2 4.60 10.13 19.07
CA PHE A 2 4.55 9.67 17.68
C PHE A 2 5.66 10.35 16.87
N TYR A 3 5.97 9.81 15.69
CA TYR A 3 7.13 10.23 14.89
C TYR A 3 6.69 10.62 13.48
N VAL A 4 7.14 11.79 13.03
CA VAL A 4 6.82 12.34 11.72
C VAL A 4 8.10 12.39 10.90
N ASN A 5 8.02 11.97 9.64
CA ASN A 5 9.08 12.09 8.64
C ASN A 5 8.55 12.98 7.51
N TYR A 6 9.26 14.05 7.21
CA TYR A 6 8.88 15.01 6.18
C TYR A 6 10.11 15.65 5.54
N THR A 7 9.92 16.28 4.38
CA THR A 7 10.95 17.09 3.74
C THR A 7 10.84 18.54 4.22
N SER A 8 11.96 19.10 4.69
CA SER A 8 12.00 20.48 5.16
C SER A 8 11.70 21.46 4.04
N ARG A 9 10.94 22.50 4.39
CA ARG A 9 11.00 23.77 3.67
C ARG A 9 11.96 24.68 4.42
N THR A 10 12.73 25.50 3.69
CA THR A 10 13.79 26.37 4.23
C THR A 10 13.33 27.09 5.51
N ASN A 11 13.72 26.57 6.68
CA ASN A 11 13.47 27.18 7.98
C ASN A 11 14.40 26.54 9.02
N GLY A 12 14.99 27.35 9.90
CA GLY A 12 15.72 26.84 11.09
C GLY A 12 17.08 26.17 10.85
N GLY A 13 17.77 26.45 9.74
CA GLY A 13 19.14 25.96 9.49
C GLY A 13 19.27 24.57 8.87
N ILE A 14 18.14 23.92 8.56
CA ILE A 14 18.07 22.70 7.74
C ILE A 14 17.86 23.12 6.27
N ALA A 15 18.57 22.48 5.34
CA ALA A 15 18.47 22.82 3.93
C ALA A 15 17.07 22.47 3.37
N ASP A 16 16.66 23.16 2.31
CA ASP A 16 15.41 22.86 1.62
C ASP A 16 15.44 21.45 1.01
N GLY A 17 14.41 20.65 1.24
CA GLY A 17 14.29 19.29 0.69
C GLY A 17 14.92 18.18 1.55
N ASP A 18 15.73 18.53 2.55
CA ASP A 18 16.31 17.55 3.48
C ASP A 18 15.23 16.78 4.23
N THR A 19 15.50 15.51 4.52
CA THR A 19 14.61 14.70 5.35
C THR A 19 14.78 15.07 6.81
N VAL A 20 13.67 15.29 7.49
CA VAL A 20 13.60 15.58 8.93
C VAL A 20 12.74 14.51 9.59
N VAL A 21 13.27 13.88 10.64
CA VAL A 21 12.52 12.99 11.51
C VAL A 21 12.40 13.63 12.88
N GLU A 22 11.16 13.80 13.33
CA GLU A 22 10.82 14.46 14.59
C GLU A 22 9.89 13.62 15.45
N ARG A 23 10.01 13.80 16.76
CA ARG A 23 9.13 13.23 17.78
C ARG A 23 8.17 14.29 18.29
N TYR A 24 6.92 13.90 18.44
CA TYR A 24 5.84 14.73 18.98
C TYR A 24 5.06 13.96 20.05
N HIS A 25 4.25 14.65 20.84
CA HIS A 25 3.20 14.05 21.66
C HIS A 25 1.84 14.70 21.40
N ALA A 26 0.77 13.95 21.65
CA ALA A 26 -0.58 14.50 21.64
C ALA A 26 -0.80 15.33 22.91
N THR A 27 -1.68 16.32 22.86
CA THR A 27 -2.06 17.05 24.07
C THR A 27 -2.72 16.08 25.06
N PRO A 28 -2.56 16.26 26.39
CA PRO A 28 -3.11 15.31 27.37
C PRO A 28 -4.64 15.14 27.32
N THR A 29 -5.35 16.07 26.70
CA THR A 29 -6.81 16.18 26.73
C THR A 29 -7.48 15.98 25.37
N SER A 30 -6.73 15.73 24.30
CA SER A 30 -7.29 15.52 22.96
C SER A 30 -6.45 14.56 22.11
N ASP A 31 -7.01 14.16 20.99
CA ASP A 31 -6.34 13.42 19.90
C ASP A 31 -5.50 14.33 18.98
N GLN A 32 -5.29 15.59 19.36
CA GLN A 32 -4.48 16.54 18.59
C GLN A 32 -3.01 16.50 19.01
N ALA A 33 -2.13 16.57 18.02
CA ALA A 33 -0.70 16.82 18.21
C ALA A 33 -0.47 18.17 18.94
N ASP A 34 0.42 18.22 19.93
CA ASP A 34 0.94 19.48 20.45
C ASP A 34 1.99 20.04 19.47
N PRO A 35 1.73 21.17 18.78
CA PRO A 35 2.66 21.74 17.81
C PRO A 35 3.96 22.26 18.44
N LEU A 36 4.00 22.50 19.75
CA LEU A 36 5.19 22.94 20.47
C LEU A 36 6.03 21.77 21.00
N SER A 37 5.57 20.53 20.81
CA SER A 37 6.24 19.34 21.32
C SER A 37 7.35 18.79 20.43
N ALA A 38 7.60 19.42 19.28
CA ALA A 38 8.56 18.97 18.29
C ALA A 38 9.95 18.77 18.92
N GLN A 39 10.49 17.56 18.77
CA GLN A 39 11.85 17.23 19.17
C GLN A 39 12.56 16.56 18.00
N LEU A 40 13.65 17.20 17.55
CA LEU A 40 14.46 16.67 16.46
C LEU A 40 15.03 15.30 16.82
N VAL A 41 14.73 14.30 15.99
CA VAL A 41 15.39 13.00 16.09
C VAL A 41 16.67 13.03 15.28
N PHE A 42 16.59 13.27 13.97
CA PHE A 42 17.76 13.46 13.09
C PHE A 42 17.34 14.09 11.76
N THR A 43 18.33 14.52 10.97
CA THR A 43 18.15 14.98 9.59
C THR A 43 19.04 14.18 8.64
N VAL A 44 18.64 14.13 7.36
CA VAL A 44 19.46 13.57 6.27
C VAL A 44 19.40 14.52 5.08
N HIS A 45 20.57 14.92 4.58
CA HIS A 45 20.65 15.73 3.39
C HIS A 45 20.15 14.97 2.15
N GLN A 46 19.26 15.58 1.36
CA GLN A 46 18.73 15.00 0.13
C GLN A 46 19.31 15.73 -1.09
N PRO A 47 20.16 15.07 -1.91
CA PRO A 47 20.81 15.73 -3.04
C PRO A 47 19.87 15.98 -4.23
N PHE A 48 18.75 15.24 -4.32
CA PHE A 48 17.71 15.42 -5.34
C PHE A 48 16.31 15.37 -4.72
N SER A 49 15.28 15.68 -5.51
CA SER A 49 13.90 15.84 -5.04
C SER A 49 13.07 14.55 -4.96
N ASN A 50 13.67 13.40 -5.28
CA ASN A 50 13.03 12.09 -5.31
C ASN A 50 13.82 11.05 -4.50
N HIS A 51 13.18 9.90 -4.25
CA HIS A 51 13.71 8.78 -3.45
C HIS A 51 13.99 9.12 -1.98
N ASN A 52 13.04 9.81 -1.35
CA ASN A 52 13.19 10.24 0.04
C ASN A 52 12.75 9.16 1.06
N GLY A 53 12.19 8.04 0.61
CA GLY A 53 11.57 7.05 1.50
C GLY A 53 10.39 7.66 2.27
N GLY A 54 10.37 7.46 3.60
CA GLY A 54 9.45 8.21 4.48
C GLY A 54 8.71 7.37 5.52
N LEU A 55 8.75 6.04 5.44
CA LEU A 55 8.10 5.21 6.47
C LEU A 55 8.92 5.16 7.76
N ASN A 56 8.27 5.53 8.86
CA ASN A 56 8.73 5.34 10.23
C ASN A 56 8.02 4.12 10.83
N LEU A 57 8.76 3.11 11.27
CA LEU A 57 8.15 1.92 11.88
C LEU A 57 9.01 1.39 13.03
N PHE A 58 8.38 1.04 14.15
CA PHE A 58 9.11 0.36 15.23
C PHE A 58 9.32 -1.11 14.88
N GLY A 59 10.56 -1.57 15.02
CA GLY A 59 10.92 -2.97 14.89
C GLY A 59 10.55 -3.79 16.12
N PRO A 60 10.64 -5.13 16.04
CA PRO A 60 10.37 -6.03 17.16
C PRO A 60 11.35 -5.85 18.33
N ASP A 61 12.48 -5.18 18.09
CA ASP A 61 13.50 -4.85 19.08
C ASP A 61 13.26 -3.50 19.80
N GLY A 62 12.13 -2.83 19.52
CA GLY A 62 11.76 -1.56 20.14
C GLY A 62 12.47 -0.33 19.55
N MET A 63 13.24 -0.49 18.48
CA MET A 63 13.95 0.61 17.83
C MET A 63 13.11 1.22 16.71
N LEU A 64 13.31 2.51 16.43
CA LEU A 64 12.68 3.15 15.28
C LEU A 64 13.47 2.82 14.02
N TYR A 65 12.83 2.23 13.04
CA TYR A 65 13.37 2.04 11.71
C TYR A 65 12.88 3.16 10.79
N VAL A 66 13.76 3.58 9.87
CA VAL A 66 13.45 4.59 8.85
C VAL A 66 14.11 4.18 7.53
N GLY A 67 13.31 3.94 6.49
CA GLY A 67 13.80 3.67 5.14
C GLY A 67 14.19 4.97 4.44
N MET A 68 15.41 5.02 3.91
CA MET A 68 15.95 6.13 3.13
C MET A 68 16.31 5.65 1.74
N GLY A 69 15.76 6.29 0.71
CA GLY A 69 16.23 6.05 -0.65
C GLY A 69 17.63 6.61 -0.89
N ASP A 70 18.18 6.33 -2.06
CA ASP A 70 19.55 6.64 -2.49
C ASP A 70 19.84 8.14 -2.66
N GLY A 71 18.84 8.99 -2.43
CA GLY A 71 18.94 10.44 -2.58
C GLY A 71 18.50 10.97 -3.92
N GLY A 72 18.04 10.10 -4.83
CA GLY A 72 17.35 10.47 -6.05
C GLY A 72 18.23 10.55 -7.29
N SER A 73 17.70 11.21 -8.33
CA SER A 73 18.16 11.08 -9.72
C SER A 73 18.03 9.63 -10.24
N GLY A 74 18.57 9.38 -11.44
CA GLY A 74 18.61 8.04 -12.04
C GLY A 74 19.96 7.37 -11.81
N GLY A 75 19.94 6.10 -11.41
CA GLY A 75 21.13 5.23 -11.34
C GLY A 75 22.10 5.51 -10.20
N ASP A 76 21.66 6.19 -9.13
CA ASP A 76 22.46 6.51 -7.93
C ASP A 76 23.81 7.19 -8.26
N PRO A 77 23.79 8.42 -8.82
CA PRO A 77 25.00 9.11 -9.27
C PRO A 77 25.99 9.44 -8.13
N MET A 78 25.52 9.40 -6.88
CA MET A 78 26.32 9.63 -5.68
C MET A 78 26.87 8.33 -5.07
N GLY A 79 26.49 7.16 -5.59
CA GLY A 79 26.90 5.85 -5.07
C GLY A 79 26.43 5.61 -3.63
N ASN A 80 25.32 6.22 -3.22
CA ASN A 80 24.79 6.18 -1.88
C ASN A 80 24.32 4.78 -1.48
N GLY A 81 23.71 4.03 -2.40
CA GLY A 81 23.23 2.66 -2.16
C GLY A 81 24.31 1.78 -1.55
N GLN A 82 25.52 1.81 -2.14
CA GLN A 82 26.65 0.99 -1.70
C GLN A 82 27.55 1.64 -0.63
N SER A 83 27.49 2.97 -0.48
CA SER A 83 28.29 3.72 0.48
C SER A 83 28.05 3.26 1.93
N SER A 84 29.14 3.06 2.68
CA SER A 84 29.10 2.73 4.11
C SER A 84 29.04 3.95 5.03
N THR A 85 29.20 5.15 4.47
CA THR A 85 29.25 6.43 5.21
C THR A 85 27.96 7.23 5.06
N SER A 86 27.22 7.04 3.95
CA SER A 86 25.96 7.73 3.68
C SER A 86 24.78 7.09 4.40
N ASN A 87 23.85 7.92 4.89
CA ASN A 87 22.55 7.48 5.43
C ASN A 87 21.50 7.26 4.33
N LEU A 88 21.80 7.59 3.08
CA LEU A 88 20.95 7.37 1.91
C LEU A 88 21.15 5.96 1.33
N GLY A 89 20.09 5.36 0.79
CA GLY A 89 20.06 3.99 0.29
C GLY A 89 20.24 2.98 1.43
N LYS A 90 19.53 3.22 2.54
CA LYS A 90 19.68 2.49 3.82
C LYS A 90 18.33 2.20 4.45
N LEU A 91 18.27 1.10 5.18
CA LEU A 91 17.33 0.95 6.27
C LEU A 91 18.06 1.41 7.54
N LEU A 92 17.65 2.54 8.11
CA LEU A 92 18.21 3.09 9.33
C LEU A 92 17.51 2.48 10.54
N ARG A 93 18.24 2.28 11.63
CA ARG A 93 17.76 1.83 12.95
C ARG A 93 18.21 2.82 14.00
N VAL A 94 17.27 3.35 14.77
CA VAL A 94 17.46 4.56 15.59
C VAL A 94 17.00 4.31 17.01
N ASP A 95 17.89 4.57 17.97
CA ASP A 95 17.52 4.64 19.38
C ASP A 95 16.90 6.00 19.67
N VAL A 96 15.65 6.01 20.14
CA VAL A 96 14.88 7.23 20.39
C VAL A 96 14.76 7.57 21.87
N THR A 97 15.47 6.86 22.76
CA THR A 97 15.49 7.20 24.20
C THR A 97 16.19 8.52 24.47
N THR A 98 17.19 8.86 23.65
CA THR A 98 17.97 10.11 23.75
C THR A 98 17.96 10.84 22.42
N LEU A 99 17.53 12.10 22.41
CA LEU A 99 17.43 12.93 21.21
C LEU A 99 18.35 14.16 21.31
N PRO A 100 18.95 14.64 20.19
CA PRO A 100 18.90 14.03 18.87
C PRO A 100 19.65 12.69 18.83
N ALA A 101 19.20 11.79 17.97
CA ALA A 101 19.73 10.44 17.83
C ALA A 101 20.72 10.35 16.66
N THR A 102 21.66 9.41 16.75
CA THR A 102 22.54 9.06 15.64
C THR A 102 22.04 7.76 15.00
N PRO A 103 21.51 7.80 13.77
CA PRO A 103 21.01 6.60 13.11
C PRO A 103 22.12 5.57 12.87
N GLN A 104 21.81 4.30 13.15
CA GLN A 104 22.63 3.17 12.75
C GLN A 104 22.20 2.71 11.35
N ARG A 105 23.17 2.47 10.47
CA ARG A 105 22.90 1.90 9.14
C ARG A 105 22.71 0.39 9.26
N PHE A 106 21.47 -0.01 9.51
CA PHE A 106 21.12 -1.41 9.74
C PHE A 106 21.27 -2.26 8.48
N ALA A 107 20.88 -1.72 7.33
CA ALA A 107 21.14 -2.33 6.03
C ALA A 107 21.45 -1.27 4.97
N LYS A 108 22.00 -1.71 3.84
CA LYS A 108 22.35 -0.88 2.69
C LYS A 108 21.94 -1.52 1.38
N GLY A 109 22.20 -0.83 0.27
CA GLY A 109 21.91 -1.32 -1.07
C GLY A 109 20.43 -1.26 -1.43
N LEU A 110 19.72 -0.26 -0.90
CA LEU A 110 18.33 0.01 -1.24
C LEU A 110 18.25 1.24 -2.15
N ARG A 111 17.26 1.30 -3.05
CA ARG A 111 17.04 2.41 -3.97
C ARG A 111 16.06 3.44 -3.42
N ASN A 112 14.85 3.02 -3.12
CA ASN A 112 13.80 3.82 -2.51
C ASN A 112 12.80 2.89 -1.77
N PRO A 113 13.13 2.43 -0.55
CA PRO A 113 12.31 1.51 0.22
C PRO A 113 11.04 2.23 0.73
N TRP A 114 10.02 2.29 -0.13
CA TRP A 114 8.82 3.12 0.08
C TRP A 114 7.98 2.62 1.26
N ARG A 115 7.76 1.32 1.36
CA ARG A 115 7.22 0.66 2.56
C ARG A 115 8.00 -0.59 2.89
N TYR A 116 7.98 -0.90 4.17
CA TYR A 116 8.51 -2.12 4.73
C TYR A 116 7.67 -2.47 5.96
N ALA A 117 7.68 -3.74 6.35
CA ALA A 117 6.94 -4.20 7.50
C ALA A 117 7.76 -5.20 8.29
N PHE A 118 7.67 -5.09 9.61
CA PHE A 118 7.92 -6.22 10.49
C PHE A 118 6.61 -6.93 10.74
N ASP A 119 6.57 -8.23 10.48
CA ASP A 119 5.44 -9.04 10.88
C ASP A 119 5.30 -9.00 12.40
N ARG A 120 4.18 -8.48 12.90
CA ARG A 120 3.93 -8.32 14.33
C ARG A 120 3.92 -9.63 15.10
N ALA A 121 3.69 -10.76 14.44
CA ALA A 121 3.64 -12.07 15.08
C ALA A 121 5.00 -12.80 15.08
N THR A 122 5.80 -12.64 14.02
CA THR A 122 7.04 -13.42 13.82
C THR A 122 8.31 -12.57 13.90
N GLY A 123 8.20 -11.26 13.64
CA GLY A 123 9.33 -10.34 13.51
C GLY A 123 10.00 -10.36 12.13
N ASP A 124 9.44 -11.08 11.15
CA ASP A 124 10.01 -11.16 9.80
C ASP A 124 9.97 -9.80 9.12
N LEU A 125 11.02 -9.46 8.38
CA LEU A 125 11.14 -8.18 7.67
C LEU A 125 10.80 -8.37 6.20
N TYR A 126 9.86 -7.56 5.71
CA TYR A 126 9.57 -7.36 4.29
C TYR A 126 9.93 -5.93 3.90
N ILE A 127 10.58 -5.73 2.77
CA ILE A 127 10.87 -4.40 2.21
C ILE A 127 10.36 -4.39 0.78
N ALA A 128 9.54 -3.40 0.42
CA ALA A 128 9.21 -3.11 -0.95
C ALA A 128 10.07 -1.96 -1.42
N ASP A 129 10.98 -2.23 -2.36
CA ASP A 129 11.95 -1.28 -2.86
C ASP A 129 11.62 -0.89 -4.30
N VAL A 130 11.49 0.42 -4.53
CA VAL A 130 11.11 0.94 -5.85
C VAL A 130 12.34 0.95 -6.76
N GLY A 131 12.28 0.19 -7.85
CA GLY A 131 13.37 0.09 -8.81
C GLY A 131 13.42 1.23 -9.83
N GLN A 132 14.39 1.17 -10.75
CA GLN A 132 14.76 2.27 -11.62
C GLN A 132 13.84 2.40 -12.82
N ASN A 133 13.90 1.42 -13.72
CA ASN A 133 13.24 1.44 -15.01
C ASN A 133 12.78 0.05 -15.45
N LEU A 134 13.34 -1.01 -14.89
CA LEU A 134 13.10 -2.38 -15.31
C LEU A 134 12.16 -3.10 -14.36
N LEU A 135 12.46 -3.04 -13.06
CA LEU A 135 11.92 -3.99 -12.09
C LEU A 135 11.47 -3.28 -10.82
N GLU A 136 10.49 -3.87 -10.18
CA GLU A 136 10.07 -3.58 -8.82
C GLU A 136 10.35 -4.81 -7.96
N GLU A 137 10.68 -4.65 -6.68
CA GLU A 137 11.13 -5.77 -5.86
C GLU A 137 10.57 -5.82 -4.43
N ILE A 138 10.53 -7.04 -3.89
CA ILE A 138 10.27 -7.34 -2.49
C ILE A 138 11.45 -8.13 -1.93
N ASP A 139 12.12 -7.56 -0.93
CA ASP A 139 13.05 -8.28 -0.09
C ASP A 139 12.34 -8.91 1.11
N PHE A 140 12.83 -10.08 1.52
CA PHE A 140 12.35 -10.76 2.72
C PHE A 140 13.51 -11.30 3.54
N VAL A 141 13.42 -11.12 4.86
CA VAL A 141 14.37 -11.69 5.82
C VAL A 141 13.59 -12.28 7.00
N PRO A 142 13.66 -13.60 7.23
CA PRO A 142 13.10 -14.21 8.43
C PRO A 142 13.73 -13.61 9.70
N ALA A 143 12.93 -13.42 10.75
CA ALA A 143 13.37 -12.83 12.02
C ALA A 143 14.61 -13.53 12.60
N VAL A 144 14.66 -14.86 12.50
CA VAL A 144 15.78 -15.68 12.97
C VAL A 144 17.11 -15.39 12.27
N SER A 145 17.04 -14.80 11.07
CA SER A 145 18.18 -14.44 10.23
C SER A 145 18.35 -12.92 10.11
N LEU A 146 17.54 -12.14 10.83
CA LEU A 146 17.55 -10.69 10.77
C LEU A 146 18.72 -10.13 11.57
N THR A 147 19.78 -9.75 10.84
CA THR A 147 21.00 -9.17 11.39
C THR A 147 21.37 -7.88 10.65
N SER A 148 22.09 -6.99 11.33
CA SER A 148 22.61 -5.76 10.74
C SER A 148 23.71 -6.07 9.71
N GLY A 149 23.83 -5.22 8.69
CA GLY A 149 24.92 -5.25 7.70
C GLY A 149 24.54 -5.88 6.35
N ARG A 150 23.27 -6.24 6.14
CA ARG A 150 22.79 -6.75 4.85
C ARG A 150 22.93 -5.70 3.75
N ASN A 151 23.20 -6.18 2.53
CA ASN A 151 23.35 -5.38 1.33
C ASN A 151 22.35 -5.87 0.28
N TYR A 152 21.30 -5.11 0.01
CA TYR A 152 20.22 -5.46 -0.93
C TYR A 152 20.59 -5.24 -2.40
N GLY A 153 21.80 -4.74 -2.67
CA GLY A 153 22.41 -4.81 -3.99
C GLY A 153 22.30 -3.55 -4.84
N TRP A 154 21.38 -2.62 -4.59
CA TRP A 154 21.33 -1.36 -5.34
C TRP A 154 22.63 -0.53 -5.16
N ASN A 155 23.27 -0.01 -6.21
CA ASN A 155 22.92 -0.02 -7.64
C ASN A 155 23.75 -1.03 -8.47
N VAL A 156 24.20 -2.15 -7.89
CA VAL A 156 24.77 -3.29 -8.62
C VAL A 156 23.66 -4.16 -9.23
N MET A 157 22.56 -4.28 -8.50
CA MET A 157 21.36 -5.03 -8.88
C MET A 157 20.15 -4.09 -8.98
N GLU A 158 19.21 -4.45 -9.84
CA GLU A 158 17.82 -3.96 -9.85
C GLU A 158 16.96 -5.23 -9.99
N GLY A 159 16.19 -5.59 -8.97
CA GLY A 159 15.60 -6.93 -8.91
C GLY A 159 16.67 -8.02 -8.90
N LEU A 160 16.41 -9.08 -9.66
CA LEU A 160 17.36 -10.18 -9.89
C LEU A 160 18.33 -9.91 -11.05
N HIS A 161 18.35 -8.70 -11.59
CA HIS A 161 19.13 -8.34 -12.77
C HIS A 161 20.28 -7.39 -12.45
N CYS A 162 21.39 -7.57 -13.16
CA CYS A 162 22.53 -6.67 -13.03
C CYS A 162 22.19 -5.28 -13.60
N PHE A 163 22.26 -4.27 -12.74
CA PHE A 163 21.93 -2.90 -13.13
C PHE A 163 22.94 -2.32 -14.12
N ASN A 164 22.45 -1.57 -15.10
CA ASN A 164 23.28 -0.92 -16.11
C ASN A 164 23.20 0.61 -15.99
N PRO A 165 24.18 1.27 -15.35
CA PRO A 165 24.16 2.72 -15.19
C PRO A 165 24.32 3.49 -16.51
N ALA A 166 24.75 2.84 -17.60
CA ALA A 166 24.87 3.47 -18.92
C ALA A 166 23.58 3.38 -19.75
N ASN A 167 22.69 2.43 -19.44
CA ASN A 167 21.41 2.25 -20.10
C ASN A 167 20.41 1.55 -19.18
N PHE A 168 19.58 2.34 -18.50
CA PHE A 168 18.58 1.83 -17.55
C PHE A 168 17.52 0.92 -18.18
N GLY A 169 17.41 0.88 -19.52
CA GLY A 169 16.46 0.03 -20.24
C GLY A 169 16.99 -1.36 -20.61
N THR A 170 18.27 -1.65 -20.32
CA THR A 170 18.88 -2.94 -20.67
C THR A 170 19.85 -3.40 -19.58
N PRO A 171 19.60 -4.54 -18.91
CA PRO A 171 20.47 -5.03 -17.85
C PRO A 171 21.84 -5.43 -18.38
N LEU A 172 22.86 -5.39 -17.52
CA LEU A 172 24.18 -5.95 -17.84
C LEU A 172 24.10 -7.48 -17.89
N PRO A 173 24.93 -8.13 -18.72
CA PRO A 173 24.97 -9.59 -18.76
C PRO A 173 25.54 -10.21 -17.47
N THR A 174 26.42 -9.50 -16.76
CA THR A 174 27.04 -9.97 -15.52
C THR A 174 27.38 -8.82 -14.57
N CYS A 175 27.42 -9.14 -13.28
CA CYS A 175 27.82 -8.26 -12.18
C CYS A 175 28.22 -9.13 -10.96
N THR A 176 28.79 -8.53 -9.93
CA THR A 176 29.22 -9.27 -8.72
C THR A 176 28.07 -9.34 -7.72
N MET A 177 27.52 -10.54 -7.51
CA MET A 177 26.43 -10.78 -6.55
C MET A 177 26.91 -11.28 -5.18
N THR A 178 28.21 -11.51 -5.01
CA THR A 178 28.78 -12.03 -3.76
C THR A 178 28.50 -11.08 -2.59
N GLY A 179 27.87 -11.60 -1.54
CA GLY A 179 27.54 -10.83 -0.33
C GLY A 179 26.30 -9.94 -0.46
N LEU A 180 25.55 -10.06 -1.56
CA LEU A 180 24.25 -9.41 -1.71
C LEU A 180 23.14 -10.29 -1.12
N THR A 181 22.10 -9.64 -0.60
CA THR A 181 20.81 -10.24 -0.28
C THR A 181 19.90 -9.90 -1.46
N LEU A 182 19.52 -10.92 -2.25
CA LEU A 182 18.65 -10.72 -3.41
C LEU A 182 17.18 -10.72 -2.98
N PRO A 183 16.31 -10.02 -3.73
CA PRO A 183 14.87 -10.03 -3.44
C PRO A 183 14.27 -11.43 -3.62
N VAL A 184 13.17 -11.68 -2.93
CA VAL A 184 12.41 -12.93 -3.07
C VAL A 184 11.37 -12.87 -4.18
N LEU A 185 11.00 -11.67 -4.60
CA LEU A 185 10.08 -11.42 -5.70
C LEU A 185 10.49 -10.15 -6.41
N ASP A 186 10.60 -10.20 -7.73
CA ASP A 186 10.65 -9.04 -8.60
C ASP A 186 9.60 -9.16 -9.72
N TYR A 187 9.23 -8.03 -10.32
CA TYR A 187 8.35 -8.01 -11.49
C TYR A 187 8.62 -6.80 -12.37
N CYS A 188 8.36 -6.97 -13.67
CA CYS A 188 8.73 -6.00 -14.68
C CYS A 188 7.80 -4.81 -14.80
N HIS A 189 8.37 -3.69 -15.23
CA HIS A 189 7.62 -2.52 -15.66
C HIS A 189 6.90 -2.75 -16.99
N SER A 190 7.43 -3.61 -17.87
CA SER A 190 6.73 -4.04 -19.08
C SER A 190 7.03 -5.49 -19.45
N THR A 191 6.04 -6.22 -19.94
CA THR A 191 6.22 -7.59 -20.46
C THR A 191 7.05 -7.65 -21.74
N SER A 192 7.22 -6.51 -22.42
CA SER A 192 8.05 -6.39 -23.63
C SER A 192 9.49 -5.92 -23.35
N GLN A 193 9.86 -5.79 -22.08
CA GLN A 193 11.13 -5.19 -21.68
C GLN A 193 12.27 -6.19 -21.67
N ASN A 194 13.47 -5.73 -22.04
CA ASN A 194 14.66 -6.56 -22.07
C ASN A 194 15.03 -7.00 -20.64
N GLY A 195 15.21 -8.30 -20.44
CA GLY A 195 15.43 -8.90 -19.12
C GLY A 195 14.16 -9.49 -18.51
N CYS A 196 12.98 -9.16 -19.03
CA CYS A 196 11.75 -9.74 -18.49
C CYS A 196 11.54 -11.17 -18.96
N THR A 197 11.35 -12.08 -18.01
CA THR A 197 11.09 -13.49 -18.27
C THR A 197 9.60 -13.77 -18.45
N ALA A 198 9.27 -14.93 -19.03
CA ALA A 198 7.87 -15.32 -19.24
C ALA A 198 7.08 -15.52 -17.94
N ALA A 199 7.74 -15.76 -16.80
CA ALA A 199 7.08 -15.83 -15.49
C ALA A 199 6.46 -14.47 -15.12
N GLU A 200 7.14 -13.38 -15.47
CA GLU A 200 6.70 -11.99 -15.25
C GLU A 200 5.66 -11.53 -16.28
N ALA A 201 5.47 -12.25 -17.39
CA ALA A 201 4.50 -11.89 -18.44
C ALA A 201 3.03 -12.03 -18.02
N THR A 202 2.77 -12.68 -16.89
CA THR A 202 1.44 -12.78 -16.27
C THR A 202 1.16 -11.64 -15.27
N HIS A 203 2.15 -10.79 -15.00
CA HIS A 203 2.02 -9.65 -14.12
C HIS A 203 1.58 -8.41 -14.93
N PRO A 204 0.61 -7.61 -14.44
CA PRO A 204 0.40 -6.28 -14.98
C PRO A 204 1.70 -5.49 -14.79
N THR A 205 2.03 -4.72 -15.82
CA THR A 205 3.14 -3.77 -15.88
C THR A 205 3.26 -2.94 -14.61
N GLY A 206 4.41 -2.99 -13.92
CA GLY A 206 4.71 -2.18 -12.75
C GLY A 206 5.27 -0.79 -13.08
N CYS A 207 5.45 0.02 -12.05
CA CYS A 207 6.29 1.22 -12.15
C CYS A 207 6.81 1.73 -10.80
N SER A 208 6.14 1.34 -9.70
CA SER A 208 6.41 1.85 -8.37
C SER A 208 5.70 0.99 -7.34
N ILE A 209 6.42 0.01 -6.80
CA ILE A 209 5.90 -0.84 -5.73
C ILE A 209 5.62 0.01 -4.51
N THR A 210 4.44 -0.17 -3.94
CA THR A 210 4.07 0.51 -2.71
C THR A 210 4.44 -0.31 -1.49
N GLY A 211 4.43 -1.65 -1.57
CA GLY A 211 4.55 -2.50 -0.37
C GLY A 211 3.41 -2.29 0.62
N GLY A 212 3.38 -3.04 1.71
CA GLY A 212 2.28 -2.97 2.67
C GLY A 212 2.60 -3.63 4.00
N PHE A 213 1.66 -4.45 4.51
CA PHE A 213 1.77 -5.07 5.82
C PHE A 213 1.33 -6.54 5.78
N VAL A 214 1.79 -7.30 6.78
CA VAL A 214 1.28 -8.66 7.03
C VAL A 214 -0.07 -8.58 7.73
N TYR A 215 -1.11 -9.17 7.12
CA TYR A 215 -2.44 -9.22 7.72
C TYR A 215 -2.44 -10.11 8.96
N ARG A 216 -2.86 -9.56 10.10
CA ARG A 216 -2.95 -10.28 11.39
C ARG A 216 -4.31 -10.13 12.06
N GLY A 217 -5.29 -9.60 11.33
CA GLY A 217 -6.67 -9.44 11.76
C GLY A 217 -7.41 -10.77 11.95
N CYS A 218 -8.62 -10.66 12.49
CA CYS A 218 -9.46 -11.80 12.82
C CYS A 218 -10.67 -11.92 11.89
N ARG A 219 -11.02 -10.86 11.15
CA ARG A 219 -12.21 -10.85 10.26
C ARG A 219 -12.06 -11.79 9.07
N THR A 220 -10.85 -11.95 8.53
CA THR A 220 -10.58 -12.82 7.38
C THR A 220 -9.47 -13.84 7.69
N PRO A 221 -9.73 -14.89 8.48
CA PRO A 221 -8.71 -15.82 8.96
C PRO A 221 -7.82 -16.43 7.88
N ASP A 222 -8.37 -16.67 6.69
CA ASP A 222 -7.64 -17.27 5.55
C ASP A 222 -6.52 -16.39 5.00
N LEU A 223 -6.58 -15.07 5.24
CA LEU A 223 -5.55 -14.12 4.84
C LEU A 223 -4.46 -13.93 5.90
N ARG A 224 -4.62 -14.53 7.10
CA ARG A 224 -3.74 -14.29 8.24
C ARG A 224 -2.32 -14.79 7.96
N GLY A 225 -1.35 -13.90 8.12
CA GLY A 225 0.07 -14.17 7.86
C GLY A 225 0.52 -13.89 6.44
N ARG A 226 -0.35 -13.37 5.59
CA ARG A 226 0.02 -12.97 4.22
C ARG A 226 0.47 -11.51 4.21
N TYR A 227 1.62 -11.23 3.59
CA TYR A 227 2.12 -9.88 3.32
C TYR A 227 1.42 -9.30 2.11
N PHE A 228 0.70 -8.20 2.29
CA PHE A 228 0.01 -7.48 1.22
C PHE A 228 0.89 -6.41 0.61
N TYR A 229 0.82 -6.27 -0.70
CA TYR A 229 1.53 -5.27 -1.47
C TYR A 229 0.73 -4.85 -2.70
N SER A 230 1.11 -3.71 -3.27
CA SER A 230 0.52 -3.11 -4.46
C SER A 230 1.59 -2.38 -5.25
N ASP A 231 1.22 -1.89 -6.41
CA ASP A 231 1.99 -0.99 -7.26
C ASP A 231 1.14 0.24 -7.57
N PHE A 232 1.74 1.42 -7.46
CA PHE A 232 1.01 2.68 -7.58
C PHE A 232 0.43 2.92 -8.97
N CYS A 233 1.07 2.42 -10.04
CA CYS A 233 0.61 2.59 -11.42
C CYS A 233 -0.46 1.59 -11.81
N SER A 234 -0.24 0.31 -11.50
CA SER A 234 -1.15 -0.76 -11.93
C SER A 234 -2.27 -1.06 -10.94
N GLY A 235 -2.10 -0.65 -9.68
CA GLY A 235 -3.11 -0.69 -8.62
C GLY A 235 -3.63 -2.07 -8.26
N PHE A 236 -2.89 -3.14 -8.60
CA PHE A 236 -3.22 -4.48 -8.15
C PHE A 236 -3.14 -4.56 -6.62
N ILE A 237 -3.86 -5.49 -6.02
CA ILE A 237 -3.66 -5.83 -4.60
C ILE A 237 -3.33 -7.31 -4.53
N ARG A 238 -2.11 -7.60 -4.11
CA ARG A 238 -1.55 -8.95 -4.07
C ARG A 238 -1.04 -9.29 -2.69
N SER A 239 -0.84 -10.58 -2.45
CA SER A 239 -0.22 -11.03 -1.21
C SER A 239 0.60 -12.29 -1.41
N LEU A 240 1.66 -12.45 -0.62
CA LEU A 240 2.44 -13.67 -0.52
C LEU A 240 2.63 -14.06 0.95
N SER A 241 3.03 -15.30 1.22
CA SER A 241 3.22 -15.83 2.57
C SER A 241 4.66 -16.28 2.77
N GLY A 242 5.24 -15.97 3.93
CA GLY A 242 6.55 -16.48 4.34
C GLY A 242 7.72 -16.10 3.42
N GLY A 243 7.55 -15.03 2.61
CA GLY A 243 8.56 -14.64 1.62
C GLY A 243 8.67 -15.59 0.44
N ASP A 244 7.70 -16.48 0.23
CA ASP A 244 7.69 -17.43 -0.88
C ASP A 244 6.83 -16.87 -2.05
N PRO A 245 7.45 -16.48 -3.18
CA PRO A 245 6.72 -15.98 -4.34
C PRO A 245 5.77 -17.01 -4.95
N ALA A 246 5.99 -18.32 -4.76
CA ALA A 246 5.09 -19.36 -5.25
C ALA A 246 3.72 -19.34 -4.56
N THR A 247 3.63 -18.69 -3.39
CA THR A 247 2.37 -18.52 -2.67
C THR A 247 1.63 -17.25 -3.08
N ALA A 248 2.15 -16.45 -4.01
CA ALA A 248 1.54 -15.19 -4.41
C ALA A 248 0.09 -15.38 -4.88
N GLN A 249 -0.79 -14.49 -4.42
CA GLN A 249 -2.21 -14.47 -4.77
C GLN A 249 -2.59 -13.06 -5.19
N ASP A 250 -3.37 -12.97 -6.26
CA ASP A 250 -3.98 -11.73 -6.74
C ASP A 250 -5.39 -11.60 -6.21
N HIS A 251 -5.62 -10.57 -5.40
CA HIS A 251 -6.90 -10.26 -4.78
C HIS A 251 -7.65 -9.15 -5.50
N THR A 252 -7.07 -8.57 -6.55
CA THR A 252 -7.59 -7.36 -7.20
C THR A 252 -9.04 -7.54 -7.66
N ALA A 253 -9.36 -8.68 -8.29
CA ALA A 253 -10.70 -8.98 -8.78
C ALA A 253 -11.71 -9.32 -7.66
N ALA A 254 -11.23 -9.64 -6.45
CA ALA A 254 -12.07 -9.95 -5.30
C ALA A 254 -12.47 -8.70 -4.49
N LEU A 255 -11.88 -7.55 -4.79
CA LEU A 255 -12.15 -6.29 -4.10
C LEU A 255 -13.25 -5.50 -4.83
N PHE A 256 -14.11 -4.86 -4.04
CA PHE A 256 -15.17 -3.99 -4.53
C PHE A 256 -15.08 -2.57 -3.90
N PRO A 257 -15.36 -1.48 -4.64
CA PRO A 257 -15.71 -1.45 -6.07
C PRO A 257 -14.55 -1.95 -6.92
N GLY A 258 -14.86 -2.80 -7.90
CA GLY A 258 -13.85 -3.31 -8.82
C GLY A 258 -13.21 -2.15 -9.58
N GLY A 259 -11.88 -2.20 -9.76
CA GLY A 259 -11.13 -1.16 -10.45
C GLY A 259 -9.70 -1.03 -9.96
N THR A 260 -8.88 -0.33 -10.74
CA THR A 260 -7.49 -0.02 -10.39
C THR A 260 -7.46 1.11 -9.36
N LEU A 261 -6.89 0.85 -8.19
CA LEU A 261 -6.64 1.89 -7.18
C LEU A 261 -5.22 2.44 -7.34
N ASN A 262 -5.04 3.75 -7.30
CA ASN A 262 -3.72 4.37 -7.05
C ASN A 262 -3.33 4.15 -5.58
N VAL A 263 -2.90 2.94 -5.23
CA VAL A 263 -2.54 2.57 -3.87
C VAL A 263 -1.24 3.27 -3.51
N SER A 264 -1.29 4.19 -2.54
CA SER A 264 -0.11 4.94 -2.08
C SER A 264 0.44 4.44 -0.76
N SER A 265 -0.36 3.68 0.00
CA SER A 265 0.03 3.01 1.24
C SER A 265 -0.99 1.93 1.59
N PHE A 266 -0.60 1.08 2.54
CA PHE A 266 -1.53 0.32 3.37
C PHE A 266 -1.53 0.89 4.78
N GLY A 267 -2.45 0.41 5.62
CA GLY A 267 -2.50 0.68 7.05
C GLY A 267 -3.04 -0.52 7.82
N LEU A 268 -2.74 -0.60 9.10
CA LEU A 268 -3.33 -1.58 10.01
C LEU A 268 -4.01 -0.84 11.16
N ASP A 269 -5.17 -1.32 11.60
CA ASP A 269 -5.73 -0.90 12.89
C ASP A 269 -5.13 -1.68 14.06
N ALA A 270 -5.56 -1.33 15.29
CA ALA A 270 -5.10 -1.97 16.51
C ALA A 270 -5.41 -3.48 16.58
N ARG A 271 -6.44 -3.94 15.86
CA ARG A 271 -6.87 -5.35 15.79
C ARG A 271 -6.15 -6.12 14.69
N GLY A 272 -5.35 -5.43 13.87
CA GLY A 272 -4.62 -6.02 12.75
C GLY A 272 -5.44 -6.13 11.47
N GLU A 273 -6.60 -5.46 11.41
CA GLU A 273 -7.36 -5.36 10.16
C GLU A 273 -6.65 -4.42 9.18
N LEU A 274 -6.72 -4.74 7.89
CA LEU A 274 -5.92 -4.11 6.85
C LEU A 274 -6.72 -3.06 6.10
N TYR A 275 -6.07 -1.94 5.83
CA TYR A 275 -6.61 -0.81 5.12
C TYR A 275 -5.73 -0.49 3.91
N VAL A 276 -6.35 0.02 2.85
CA VAL A 276 -5.71 0.47 1.62
C VAL A 276 -5.91 1.98 1.52
N VAL A 277 -4.83 2.71 1.26
CA VAL A 277 -4.87 4.17 1.04
C VAL A 277 -4.80 4.45 -0.45
N HIS A 278 -5.94 4.83 -1.02
CA HIS A 278 -6.04 5.28 -2.40
C HIS A 278 -5.78 6.78 -2.49
N ARG A 279 -4.80 7.16 -3.32
CA ARG A 279 -4.55 8.55 -3.68
C ARG A 279 -5.28 8.85 -4.99
N GLY A 280 -6.47 9.42 -4.92
CA GLY A 280 -7.15 9.92 -6.11
C GLY A 280 -6.53 11.22 -6.61
N GLY A 281 -7.24 11.90 -7.53
CA GLY A 281 -6.79 13.16 -8.10
C GLY A 281 -6.94 14.34 -7.12
N GLY A 282 -5.94 15.22 -7.06
CA GLY A 282 -6.03 16.45 -6.25
C GLY A 282 -6.10 16.19 -4.74
N SER A 283 -7.17 16.65 -4.10
CA SER A 283 -7.47 16.48 -2.66
C SER A 283 -8.22 15.18 -2.33
N ASP A 284 -8.60 14.41 -3.34
CA ASP A 284 -9.58 13.33 -3.18
C ASP A 284 -8.82 12.02 -2.96
N GLY A 285 -8.62 11.65 -1.70
CA GLY A 285 -8.06 10.36 -1.30
C GLY A 285 -9.05 9.60 -0.43
N THR A 286 -9.03 8.27 -0.52
CA THR A 286 -9.92 7.40 0.26
C THR A 286 -9.13 6.34 0.98
N VAL A 287 -9.51 6.04 2.22
CA VAL A 287 -9.00 4.88 2.95
C VAL A 287 -10.10 3.82 2.96
N TYR A 288 -9.81 2.64 2.41
CA TYR A 288 -10.71 1.50 2.37
C TYR A 288 -10.25 0.45 3.39
N GLU A 289 -11.18 -0.15 4.14
CA GLU A 289 -10.92 -1.36 4.91
C GLU A 289 -11.07 -2.59 4.01
N ILE A 290 -10.14 -3.54 4.07
CA ILE A 290 -10.29 -4.86 3.45
C ILE A 290 -11.09 -5.73 4.41
N VAL A 291 -12.29 -6.09 4.00
CA VAL A 291 -13.24 -6.91 4.77
C VAL A 291 -13.57 -8.20 4.03
N PRO A 292 -13.92 -9.29 4.73
CA PRO A 292 -14.33 -10.52 4.07
C PRO A 292 -15.62 -10.31 3.27
N GLY A 293 -15.66 -10.85 2.05
CA GLY A 293 -16.90 -11.04 1.30
C GLY A 293 -17.71 -12.24 1.85
N PRO A 294 -18.96 -12.42 1.39
CA PRO A 294 -19.41 -12.01 0.07
C PRO A 294 -20.18 -10.69 0.08
N PHE A 295 -19.77 -9.77 -0.79
CA PHE A 295 -20.75 -8.86 -1.39
C PHE A 295 -21.67 -9.72 -2.24
N SER A 296 -22.80 -10.14 -1.68
CA SER A 296 -23.79 -10.91 -2.42
C SER A 296 -24.64 -9.94 -3.23
N CYS A 297 -25.07 -10.34 -4.43
CA CYS A 297 -26.12 -9.59 -5.12
C CYS A 297 -27.30 -9.41 -4.15
N GLY A 298 -27.74 -8.17 -3.96
CA GLY A 298 -28.72 -7.74 -2.96
C GLY A 298 -28.14 -7.06 -1.70
N ASP A 299 -26.85 -7.18 -1.40
CA ASP A 299 -26.21 -6.54 -0.24
C ASP A 299 -25.70 -5.13 -0.60
N VAL A 300 -26.62 -4.23 -0.89
CA VAL A 300 -26.28 -2.88 -1.39
C VAL A 300 -25.61 -1.98 -0.35
N LYS A 301 -25.63 -2.37 0.93
CA LYS A 301 -24.90 -1.69 2.01
C LYS A 301 -23.54 -2.32 2.35
N GLY A 302 -23.28 -3.51 1.82
CA GLY A 302 -21.99 -4.20 1.92
C GLY A 302 -21.64 -4.69 3.31
N ASP A 303 -22.63 -5.10 4.10
CA ASP A 303 -22.40 -5.66 5.45
C ASP A 303 -22.27 -7.19 5.45
N GLY A 304 -22.33 -7.81 4.28
CA GLY A 304 -22.26 -9.26 4.06
C GLY A 304 -23.61 -9.97 4.22
N VAL A 305 -24.72 -9.25 4.42
CA VAL A 305 -26.04 -9.83 4.68
C VAL A 305 -27.11 -9.14 3.83
N VAL A 306 -27.77 -9.89 2.95
CA VAL A 306 -28.94 -9.41 2.20
C VAL A 306 -30.16 -9.39 3.13
N ASN A 307 -30.64 -8.21 3.52
CA ASN A 307 -31.75 -8.05 4.47
C ASN A 307 -32.58 -6.79 4.21
N ILE A 308 -33.57 -6.52 5.08
CA ILE A 308 -34.46 -5.36 4.95
C ILE A 308 -33.72 -4.00 4.95
N GLY A 309 -32.51 -3.94 5.53
CA GLY A 309 -31.65 -2.75 5.49
C GLY A 309 -31.22 -2.39 4.06
N ASP A 310 -30.95 -3.39 3.22
CA ASP A 310 -30.62 -3.20 1.81
C ASP A 310 -31.85 -2.74 1.01
N ALA A 311 -32.99 -3.41 1.22
CA ALA A 311 -34.25 -3.06 0.59
C ALA A 311 -34.66 -1.61 0.92
N LEU A 312 -34.42 -1.16 2.16
CA LEU A 312 -34.73 0.20 2.57
C LEU A 312 -33.88 1.25 1.86
N LEU A 313 -32.59 0.98 1.63
CA LEU A 313 -31.70 1.88 0.87
C LEU A 313 -32.18 2.04 -0.57
N ILE A 314 -32.56 0.94 -1.22
CA ILE A 314 -33.09 0.94 -2.58
C ILE A 314 -34.44 1.67 -2.63
N ALA A 315 -35.35 1.38 -1.71
CA ALA A 315 -36.65 2.03 -1.65
C ALA A 315 -36.52 3.55 -1.42
N GLN A 316 -35.58 3.99 -0.57
CA GLN A 316 -35.29 5.41 -0.36
C GLN A 316 -34.74 6.09 -1.61
N PHE A 317 -33.94 5.38 -2.41
CA PHE A 317 -33.49 5.87 -3.71
C PHE A 317 -34.65 5.99 -4.71
N ASP A 318 -35.46 4.94 -4.86
CA ASP A 318 -36.58 4.88 -5.81
C ASP A 318 -37.59 6.03 -5.60
N VAL A 319 -37.89 6.35 -4.33
CA VAL A 319 -38.81 7.46 -3.98
C VAL A 319 -38.14 8.84 -3.98
N GLY A 320 -36.86 8.93 -4.36
CA GLY A 320 -36.10 10.19 -4.41
C GLY A 320 -35.74 10.77 -3.04
N ALA A 321 -35.85 9.99 -1.96
CA ALA A 321 -35.38 10.37 -0.63
C ALA A 321 -33.84 10.28 -0.50
N ARG A 322 -33.18 9.56 -1.42
CA ARG A 322 -31.73 9.49 -1.59
C ARG A 322 -31.35 9.52 -3.08
N VAL A 323 -30.13 9.93 -3.37
CA VAL A 323 -29.53 9.84 -4.72
C VAL A 323 -28.78 8.51 -4.86
N CYS A 324 -28.59 8.01 -6.10
CA CYS A 324 -27.91 6.71 -6.31
C CYS A 324 -26.49 6.67 -5.70
N SER A 325 -25.75 7.78 -5.72
CA SER A 325 -24.44 7.88 -5.08
C SER A 325 -24.45 7.71 -3.55
N ALA A 326 -25.63 7.70 -2.92
CA ALA A 326 -25.78 7.41 -1.49
C ALA A 326 -26.06 5.92 -1.21
N ILE A 327 -26.25 5.08 -2.23
CA ILE A 327 -26.20 3.62 -2.11
C ILE A 327 -24.73 3.21 -2.16
N PRO A 328 -24.17 2.56 -1.13
CA PRO A 328 -22.74 2.24 -1.12
C PRO A 328 -22.31 1.26 -2.23
N TYR A 329 -23.16 0.27 -2.56
CA TYR A 329 -22.89 -0.75 -3.56
C TYR A 329 -24.04 -0.86 -4.58
N PRO A 330 -24.25 0.15 -5.45
CA PRO A 330 -25.43 0.22 -6.31
C PRO A 330 -25.43 -0.90 -7.36
N THR A 331 -24.27 -1.40 -7.80
CA THR A 331 -24.16 -2.53 -8.75
C THR A 331 -24.64 -3.87 -8.20
N LEU A 332 -24.87 -3.97 -6.88
CA LEU A 332 -25.46 -5.14 -6.24
C LEU A 332 -26.98 -5.04 -6.14
N CYS A 333 -27.59 -4.00 -6.72
CA CYS A 333 -29.01 -3.72 -6.55
C CYS A 333 -29.91 -4.56 -7.46
N ASP A 334 -29.52 -4.79 -8.71
CA ASP A 334 -30.37 -5.46 -9.72
C ASP A 334 -30.49 -6.98 -9.45
N VAL A 335 -31.19 -7.33 -8.38
CA VAL A 335 -31.47 -8.72 -7.97
C VAL A 335 -32.53 -9.37 -8.85
N ASN A 336 -33.21 -8.57 -9.68
CA ASN A 336 -34.29 -9.02 -10.53
C ASN A 336 -33.89 -9.22 -12.00
N GLY A 337 -32.77 -8.64 -12.43
CA GLY A 337 -32.18 -8.75 -13.77
C GLY A 337 -32.82 -7.83 -14.80
N ASP A 338 -33.48 -6.73 -14.40
CA ASP A 338 -34.15 -5.79 -15.30
C ASP A 338 -33.24 -4.63 -15.75
N GLY A 339 -32.01 -4.56 -15.23
CA GLY A 339 -31.03 -3.53 -15.56
C GLY A 339 -31.25 -2.19 -14.84
N ALA A 340 -32.15 -2.14 -13.85
CA ALA A 340 -32.39 -0.97 -13.02
C ALA A 340 -32.24 -1.31 -11.52
N CYS A 341 -32.04 -0.27 -10.71
CA CYS A 341 -32.08 -0.37 -9.26
C CYS A 341 -33.35 0.33 -8.76
N ASN A 342 -34.39 -0.42 -8.44
CA ASN A 342 -35.72 0.16 -8.18
C ASN A 342 -36.51 -0.60 -7.11
N ILE A 343 -37.75 -0.20 -6.87
CA ILE A 343 -38.61 -0.82 -5.85
C ILE A 343 -38.84 -2.34 -6.07
N GLY A 344 -38.73 -2.83 -7.30
CA GLY A 344 -38.79 -4.26 -7.64
C GLY A 344 -37.65 -5.06 -7.02
N ASP A 345 -36.46 -4.49 -6.94
CA ASP A 345 -35.30 -5.09 -6.28
C ASP A 345 -35.45 -5.10 -4.77
N ALA A 346 -35.88 -3.97 -4.21
CA ALA A 346 -36.19 -3.84 -2.80
C ALA A 346 -37.21 -4.90 -2.35
N LEU A 347 -38.24 -5.14 -3.18
CA LEU A 347 -39.26 -6.15 -2.89
C LEU A 347 -38.69 -7.57 -2.90
N ARG A 348 -37.82 -7.94 -3.85
CA ARG A 348 -37.16 -9.26 -3.86
C ARG A 348 -36.28 -9.47 -2.64
N ILE A 349 -35.51 -8.46 -2.24
CA ILE A 349 -34.68 -8.51 -1.04
C ILE A 349 -35.56 -8.70 0.20
N ALA A 350 -36.63 -7.92 0.34
CA ALA A 350 -37.56 -8.05 1.46
C ALA A 350 -38.26 -9.43 1.49
N GLN A 351 -38.63 -9.99 0.33
CA GLN A 351 -39.17 -11.34 0.21
C GLN A 351 -38.18 -12.40 0.65
N CYS A 352 -36.90 -12.24 0.33
CA CYS A 352 -35.89 -13.17 0.82
C CYS A 352 -35.68 -13.05 2.34
N ASP A 353 -35.57 -11.83 2.86
CA ASP A 353 -35.33 -11.57 4.29
C ASP A 353 -36.36 -12.29 5.18
N VAL A 354 -37.61 -12.36 4.72
CA VAL A 354 -38.71 -13.06 5.42
C VAL A 354 -38.89 -14.52 5.00
N GLY A 355 -37.98 -15.06 4.19
CA GLY A 355 -37.94 -16.48 3.80
C GLY A 355 -38.96 -16.91 2.74
N LEU A 356 -39.57 -15.97 2.01
CA LEU A 356 -40.49 -16.30 0.91
C LEU A 356 -39.76 -16.80 -0.34
N ILE A 357 -38.53 -16.33 -0.57
CA ILE A 357 -37.64 -16.76 -1.66
C ILE A 357 -36.19 -16.93 -1.17
N PRO A 358 -35.31 -17.63 -1.90
CA PRO A 358 -33.88 -17.70 -1.57
C PRO A 358 -33.13 -16.39 -1.87
N CYS A 359 -32.09 -16.08 -1.08
CA CYS A 359 -31.20 -14.90 -1.27
C CYS A 359 -30.06 -15.17 -2.27
N ALA A 360 -30.23 -16.15 -3.15
CA ALA A 360 -29.24 -16.50 -4.16
C ALA A 360 -29.52 -15.72 -5.45
N PHE A 361 -29.15 -14.44 -5.45
CA PHE A 361 -29.36 -13.54 -6.59
C PHE A 361 -28.12 -13.47 -7.49
N THR A 362 -28.35 -13.10 -8.76
CA THR A 362 -27.30 -12.79 -9.74
C THR A 362 -27.58 -11.39 -10.28
N CYS A 363 -26.63 -10.46 -10.11
CA CYS A 363 -26.83 -9.07 -10.50
C CYS A 363 -26.29 -8.81 -11.90
N GLY A 364 -27.01 -8.01 -12.68
CA GLY A 364 -26.58 -7.47 -13.96
C GLY A 364 -25.85 -6.13 -13.82
N PRO A 365 -25.17 -5.66 -14.88
CA PRO A 365 -24.69 -4.28 -14.93
C PRO A 365 -25.88 -3.32 -14.90
N ILE A 366 -25.85 -2.36 -13.97
CA ILE A 366 -26.85 -1.31 -13.90
C ILE A 366 -26.32 -0.01 -14.50
N ASP A 367 -27.22 0.79 -15.05
CA ASP A 367 -26.95 2.18 -15.36
C ASP A 367 -27.60 3.03 -14.27
N CYS A 368 -26.79 3.63 -13.39
CA CYS A 368 -27.29 4.57 -12.39
C CYS A 368 -27.27 5.97 -13.01
N PRO A 369 -28.40 6.51 -13.50
CA PRO A 369 -28.40 7.82 -14.11
C PRO A 369 -27.96 8.86 -13.07
N ALA A 370 -26.99 9.69 -13.45
CA ALA A 370 -26.75 10.95 -12.75
C ALA A 370 -28.06 11.75 -12.77
N MET A 371 -28.39 12.41 -11.66
CA MET A 371 -29.59 13.26 -11.56
C MET A 371 -29.72 14.11 -12.83
N PRO A 372 -30.90 14.14 -13.49
CA PRO A 372 -31.15 15.18 -14.46
C PRO A 372 -30.96 16.53 -13.76
N SER A 373 -30.16 17.40 -14.37
CA SER A 373 -30.09 18.79 -13.93
C SER A 373 -31.51 19.36 -13.98
N GLU A 374 -31.98 19.86 -12.83
CA GLU A 374 -33.23 20.58 -12.62
C GLU A 374 -34.52 19.74 -12.50
N ALA A 375 -34.95 19.59 -11.25
CA ALA A 375 -36.36 19.69 -10.90
C ALA A 375 -36.48 20.36 -9.53
N VAL A 376 -36.14 21.65 -9.45
CA VAL A 376 -36.68 22.53 -8.42
C VAL A 376 -38.18 22.61 -8.66
N ARG A 377 -38.97 21.86 -7.88
CA ARG A 377 -40.42 22.11 -7.80
C ARG A 377 -40.64 23.36 -6.96
N THR A 378 -41.45 24.27 -7.51
CA THR A 378 -42.02 25.44 -6.82
C THR A 378 -43.07 25.01 -5.81
#